data_AF-A0A2T3YSI2-F1
#
_entry.id   AF-A0A2T3YSI2-F1
#
_cell.length_a   1.000
_cell.length_b   1.000
_cell.length_c   1.000
_cell.angle_alpha   90.00
_cell.angle_beta   90.00
_cell.angle_gamma   90.00
#
_symmetry.space_group_name_H-M   'P 1'
#
loop_
_entity.id
_entity.type
_entity.pdbx_description
1 polymer ?
#
loop_
_entity_poly.entity_id
_entity_poly.type
_entity_poly.pdbx_seq_one_letter_code
_entity_poly.pdbx_strand_id
1 'polypeptide(L)'
;MATSTGAASYTNTKSPTIRRILREAAELSNTPSPDYTAEPLESDLFEWHFTLRGPPNSAYSQGVYHGRIILPPAYPLRPPSFRFSTPNGRFEANREICLSISGHHEETWQPAWGIRTALVALRSFMETDVLGQLGGMETTEAVRRRLAQESVSFKCAVCAKSNADIIAECEDRCKETAALCQEIAVPAELNMNWRDELEATKNDHSSSTRRSENPSEPVRDGELPVAEPSEAELAEGFVQTTPNITDDLSTHPPTPMLAIRNRQAPFPTSPTGTGAEGVPLWIDRVIVALVILLVAIVLKVLLGI
;
A
#
# COMPACT_ATOMS: atom_id res chain seq x y z
N MET A 1 6.62 27.29 -38.84
CA MET A 1 6.26 25.90 -38.47
C MET A 1 7.46 25.32 -37.75
N ALA A 2 7.41 25.21 -36.42
CA ALA A 2 8.48 24.60 -35.61
C ALA A 2 7.93 23.28 -35.06
N THR A 3 8.48 22.18 -35.54
CA THR A 3 8.18 20.82 -35.10
C THR A 3 8.86 20.59 -33.74
N SER A 4 8.06 20.35 -32.70
CA SER A 4 8.54 19.92 -31.39
C SER A 4 8.96 18.45 -31.44
N THR A 5 10.25 18.20 -31.28
CA THR A 5 10.81 16.87 -31.10
C THR A 5 10.50 16.39 -29.68
N GLY A 6 9.65 15.37 -29.54
CA GLY A 6 9.44 14.67 -28.28
C GLY A 6 10.71 13.91 -27.88
N ALA A 7 11.29 14.27 -26.74
CA ALA A 7 12.38 13.51 -26.16
C ALA A 7 11.81 12.23 -25.52
N ALA A 8 12.09 11.07 -26.11
CA ALA A 8 11.80 9.79 -25.48
C ALA A 8 12.67 9.63 -24.22
N SER A 9 12.02 9.47 -23.07
CA SER A 9 12.66 9.27 -21.77
C SER A 9 13.48 7.97 -21.79
N TYR A 10 14.81 8.08 -21.71
CA TYR A 10 15.71 6.92 -21.62
C TYR A 10 15.61 6.30 -20.22
N THR A 11 14.82 5.23 -20.08
CA THR A 11 14.69 4.50 -18.81
C THR A 11 15.78 3.42 -18.73
N ASN A 12 16.70 3.55 -17.76
CA ASN A 12 17.76 2.56 -17.54
C ASN A 12 17.22 1.27 -16.91
N THR A 13 16.83 0.30 -17.74
CA THR A 13 16.27 -1.00 -17.33
C THR A 13 17.25 -1.90 -16.54
N LYS A 14 18.51 -1.48 -16.37
CA LYS A 14 19.49 -2.18 -15.53
C LYS A 14 19.36 -1.82 -14.05
N SER A 15 18.70 -0.72 -13.69
CA SER A 15 18.49 -0.33 -12.29
C SER A 15 17.55 -1.33 -11.59
N PRO A 16 17.90 -1.84 -10.39
CA PRO A 16 17.02 -2.73 -9.62
C PRO A 16 15.69 -2.05 -9.26
N THR A 17 15.71 -0.76 -8.96
CA THR A 17 14.51 0.06 -8.72
C THR A 17 13.61 0.09 -9.95
N ILE A 18 14.16 0.36 -11.13
CA ILE A 18 13.37 0.39 -12.37
C ILE A 18 12.77 -0.99 -12.66
N ARG A 19 13.53 -2.07 -12.47
CA ARG A 19 13.02 -3.44 -12.62
C ARG A 19 11.89 -3.75 -11.65
N ARG A 20 11.97 -3.26 -10.41
CA ARG A 20 10.91 -3.39 -9.41
C ARG A 20 9.66 -2.65 -9.86
N ILE A 21 9.78 -1.37 -10.23
CA ILE A 21 8.66 -0.52 -10.69
C ILE A 21 7.96 -1.15 -11.90
N LEU A 22 8.71 -1.59 -12.92
CA LEU A 22 8.14 -2.21 -14.12
C LEU A 22 7.44 -3.54 -13.81
N ARG A 23 7.96 -4.32 -12.86
CA ARG A 23 7.31 -5.57 -12.41
C ARG A 23 5.98 -5.28 -11.72
N GLU A 24 5.94 -4.29 -10.84
CA GLU A 24 4.71 -3.89 -10.14
C GLU A 24 3.68 -3.28 -11.11
N ALA A 25 4.12 -2.55 -12.13
CA ALA A 25 3.23 -2.04 -13.19
C ALA A 25 2.61 -3.20 -13.96
N ALA A 26 3.42 -4.17 -14.36
CA ALA A 26 2.94 -5.39 -15.02
C ALA A 26 2.01 -6.22 -14.13
N GLU A 27 2.28 -6.29 -12.81
CA GLU A 27 1.42 -6.98 -11.86
C GLU A 27 0.02 -6.33 -11.80
N LEU A 28 -0.04 -5.00 -11.77
CA LEU A 28 -1.31 -4.26 -11.74
C LEU A 28 -2.06 -4.32 -13.06
N SER A 29 -1.36 -4.36 -14.20
CA SER A 29 -1.99 -4.52 -15.52
C SER A 29 -2.54 -5.93 -15.73
N ASN A 30 -1.77 -6.96 -15.36
CA ASN A 30 -2.11 -8.37 -15.61
C ASN A 30 -3.10 -8.94 -14.59
N THR A 31 -3.17 -8.34 -13.39
CA THR A 31 -4.12 -8.74 -12.35
C THR A 31 -4.91 -7.50 -11.92
N PRO A 32 -5.83 -7.01 -12.77
CA PRO A 32 -6.63 -5.84 -12.47
C PRO A 32 -7.56 -6.12 -11.29
N SER A 33 -7.95 -5.06 -10.58
CA SER A 33 -8.84 -5.12 -9.41
C SER A 33 -10.07 -4.25 -9.66
N PRO A 34 -11.28 -4.68 -9.30
CA PRO A 34 -12.47 -3.83 -9.42
C PRO A 34 -12.46 -2.64 -8.45
N ASP A 35 -11.68 -2.70 -7.37
CA ASP A 35 -11.64 -1.70 -6.32
C ASP A 35 -10.64 -0.57 -6.57
N TYR A 36 -9.60 -0.82 -7.36
CA TYR A 36 -8.53 0.16 -7.59
C TYR A 36 -7.75 -0.11 -8.88
N THR A 37 -7.18 0.94 -9.43
CA THR A 37 -6.20 0.89 -10.52
C THR A 37 -5.07 1.86 -10.25
N ALA A 38 -3.88 1.54 -10.72
CA ALA A 38 -2.75 2.47 -10.71
C ALA A 38 -1.80 2.21 -11.87
N GLU A 39 -1.23 3.28 -12.39
CA GLU A 39 -0.33 3.26 -13.54
C GLU A 39 0.73 4.36 -13.43
N PRO A 40 1.99 4.11 -13.85
CA PRO A 40 3.01 5.14 -13.95
C PRO A 40 2.64 6.15 -15.05
N LEU A 41 3.06 7.40 -14.89
CA LEU A 41 2.96 8.38 -15.97
C LEU A 41 3.89 8.00 -17.13
N GLU A 42 3.45 8.26 -18.36
CA GLU A 42 4.27 8.04 -19.56
C GLU A 42 5.55 8.89 -19.55
N SER A 43 5.50 10.07 -18.92
CA SER A 43 6.63 10.98 -18.80
C SER A 43 7.61 10.60 -17.69
N ASP A 44 7.13 9.96 -16.62
CA ASP A 44 7.93 9.66 -15.42
C ASP A 44 7.44 8.37 -14.72
N LEU A 45 8.31 7.35 -14.68
CA LEU A 45 8.04 6.08 -14.01
C LEU A 45 7.97 6.18 -12.48
N PHE A 46 8.46 7.27 -11.89
CA PHE A 46 8.44 7.51 -10.45
C PHE A 46 7.18 8.25 -9.98
N GLU A 47 6.38 8.81 -10.89
CA GLU A 47 5.08 9.38 -10.58
C GLU A 47 3.99 8.47 -11.13
N TRP A 48 3.09 8.04 -10.26
CA TRP A 48 1.97 7.17 -10.61
C TRP A 48 0.67 7.86 -10.31
N HIS A 49 -0.32 7.57 -11.12
CA HIS A 49 -1.70 7.93 -10.86
C HIS A 49 -2.45 6.70 -10.37
N PHE A 50 -3.28 6.88 -9.36
CA PHE A 50 -4.16 5.83 -8.86
C PHE A 50 -5.60 6.33 -8.79
N THR A 51 -6.54 5.39 -8.93
CA THR A 51 -7.97 5.64 -8.69
C THR A 51 -8.51 4.49 -7.86
N LEU A 52 -9.20 4.81 -6.76
CA LEU A 52 -9.77 3.81 -5.85
C LEU A 52 -11.25 4.07 -5.58
N ARG A 53 -12.01 2.99 -5.45
CA ARG A 53 -13.36 3.02 -4.88
C ARG A 53 -13.27 3.17 -3.38
N GLY A 54 -14.13 3.98 -2.79
CA GLY A 54 -14.19 4.10 -1.35
C GLY A 54 -14.48 2.74 -0.66
N PRO A 55 -14.07 2.58 0.61
CA PRO A 55 -14.39 1.38 1.39
C PRO A 55 -15.90 1.13 1.47
N PRO A 56 -16.35 -0.14 1.34
CA PRO A 56 -17.77 -0.48 1.46
C PRO A 56 -18.26 -0.17 2.88
N ASN A 57 -19.57 0.05 3.04
CA ASN A 57 -20.18 0.30 4.35
C ASN A 57 -19.63 1.52 5.12
N SER A 58 -18.92 2.42 4.45
CA SER A 58 -18.37 3.65 5.02
C SER A 58 -19.05 4.91 4.45
N ALA A 59 -18.73 6.08 5.00
CA ALA A 59 -19.11 7.38 4.46
C ALA A 59 -18.57 7.63 3.03
N TYR A 60 -17.58 6.84 2.60
CA TYR A 60 -16.89 6.95 1.31
C TYR A 60 -17.39 5.93 0.27
N SER A 61 -18.29 5.01 0.65
CA SER A 61 -18.70 3.85 -0.16
C SER A 61 -19.23 4.16 -1.56
N GLN A 62 -19.81 5.34 -1.78
CA GLN A 62 -20.31 5.79 -3.09
C GLN A 62 -19.30 6.65 -3.86
N GLY A 63 -18.08 6.78 -3.34
CA GLY A 63 -17.05 7.64 -3.89
C GLY A 63 -16.02 6.90 -4.72
N VAL A 64 -15.42 7.63 -5.64
CA VAL A 64 -14.27 7.23 -6.44
C VAL A 64 -13.23 8.33 -6.31
N TYR A 65 -12.03 7.97 -5.89
CA TYR A 65 -11.01 8.93 -5.49
C TYR A 65 -9.75 8.74 -6.32
N HIS A 66 -9.37 9.78 -7.04
CA HIS A 66 -8.15 9.84 -7.82
C HIS A 66 -7.04 10.51 -7.02
N GLY A 67 -5.82 10.05 -7.20
CA GLY A 67 -4.65 10.54 -6.51
C GLY A 67 -3.35 10.16 -7.21
N ARG A 68 -2.24 10.49 -6.53
CA ARG A 68 -0.90 10.27 -7.04
C ARG A 68 -0.03 9.55 -6.02
N ILE A 69 0.89 8.75 -6.54
CA ILE A 69 1.96 8.10 -5.78
C ILE A 69 3.28 8.66 -6.31
N ILE A 70 4.12 9.14 -5.40
CA ILE A 70 5.48 9.57 -5.72
C ILE A 70 6.44 8.55 -5.14
N LEU A 71 7.21 7.91 -6.02
CA LEU A 71 8.21 6.92 -5.65
C LEU A 71 9.56 7.61 -5.44
N PRO A 72 10.23 7.45 -4.29
CA PRO A 72 11.56 8.00 -4.12
C PRO A 72 12.58 7.26 -5.03
N PRO A 73 13.72 7.88 -5.38
CA PRO A 73 14.79 7.21 -6.12
C PRO A 73 15.32 5.94 -5.44
N ALA A 74 15.18 5.86 -4.12
CA ALA A 74 15.57 4.71 -3.30
C ALA A 74 14.47 3.63 -3.18
N TYR A 75 13.35 3.73 -3.90
CA TYR A 75 12.29 2.71 -3.89
C TYR A 75 12.84 1.35 -4.36
N PRO A 76 12.44 0.21 -3.75
CA PRO A 76 11.48 0.04 -2.65
C PRO A 76 12.10 0.12 -1.25
N LEU A 77 13.37 0.50 -1.11
CA LEU A 77 14.01 0.59 0.21
C LEU A 77 13.44 1.73 1.05
N ARG A 78 12.96 2.80 0.40
CA ARG A 78 12.17 3.84 1.04
C ARG A 78 10.72 3.82 0.55
N PRO A 79 9.75 4.11 1.43
CA PRO A 79 8.33 4.06 1.10
C PRO A 79 7.93 5.15 0.10
N PRO A 80 6.81 4.94 -0.62
CA PRO A 80 6.20 5.96 -1.45
C PRO A 80 5.52 7.07 -0.64
N SER A 81 5.21 8.19 -1.32
CA SER A 81 4.38 9.28 -0.79
C SER A 81 3.05 9.36 -1.54
N PHE A 82 1.96 9.67 -0.84
CA PHE A 82 0.60 9.67 -1.40
C PHE A 82 -0.05 11.04 -1.33
N ARG A 83 -0.85 11.36 -2.35
CA ARG A 83 -1.70 12.56 -2.40
C ARG A 83 -3.03 12.23 -3.04
N PHE A 84 -4.14 12.64 -2.45
CA PHE A 84 -5.44 12.58 -3.14
C PHE A 84 -5.62 13.84 -3.97
N SER A 85 -5.96 13.71 -5.24
CA SER A 85 -6.38 14.83 -6.09
C SER A 85 -7.86 15.14 -5.90
N THR A 86 -8.67 14.09 -5.71
CA THR A 86 -10.11 14.21 -5.48
C THR A 86 -10.40 14.56 -4.01
N PRO A 87 -11.14 15.64 -3.71
CA PRO A 87 -11.57 15.95 -2.36
C PRO A 87 -12.42 14.83 -1.75
N ASN A 88 -12.10 14.41 -0.53
CA ASN A 88 -12.75 13.27 0.11
C ASN A 88 -13.20 13.52 1.56
N GLY A 89 -12.77 14.62 2.19
CA GLY A 89 -13.16 14.96 3.58
C GLY A 89 -12.39 14.20 4.66
N ARG A 90 -11.47 13.31 4.28
CA ARG A 90 -10.52 12.61 5.16
C ARG A 90 -9.11 13.19 5.04
N PHE A 91 -8.70 13.47 3.81
CA PHE A 91 -7.40 14.01 3.47
C PHE A 91 -7.57 15.29 2.66
N GLU A 92 -6.75 16.28 2.97
CA GLU A 92 -6.66 17.52 2.20
C GLU A 92 -6.17 17.21 0.77
N ALA A 93 -6.90 17.73 -0.22
CA ALA A 93 -6.58 17.48 -1.62
C ALA A 93 -5.22 18.09 -2.00
N ASN A 94 -4.42 17.34 -2.75
CA ASN A 94 -3.07 17.65 -3.19
C ASN A 94 -2.04 17.85 -2.06
N ARG A 95 -2.42 17.57 -0.81
CA ARG A 95 -1.49 17.52 0.33
C ARG A 95 -0.92 16.11 0.47
N GLU A 96 0.32 16.05 0.91
CA GLU A 96 0.99 14.79 1.23
C GLU A 96 0.42 14.18 2.52
N ILE A 97 0.20 12.87 2.46
CA ILE A 97 -0.44 12.11 3.54
C ILE A 97 0.59 11.23 4.20
N CYS A 98 0.69 11.32 5.53
CA CYS A 98 1.61 10.50 6.31
C CYS A 98 0.87 9.29 6.89
N LEU A 99 1.08 8.11 6.32
CA LEU A 99 0.61 6.82 6.80
C LEU A 99 1.77 6.03 7.42
N SER A 100 1.47 5.00 8.22
CA SER A 100 2.47 3.99 8.66
C SER A 100 3.13 3.24 7.49
N ILE A 101 2.59 3.39 6.28
CA ILE A 101 3.13 2.84 5.03
C ILE A 101 3.77 3.91 4.12
N SER A 102 3.95 5.15 4.63
CA SER A 102 4.48 6.29 3.87
C SER A 102 5.83 6.75 4.43
N GLY A 103 6.51 7.64 3.70
CA GLY A 103 7.80 8.26 4.06
C GLY A 103 7.93 8.89 5.44
N HIS A 104 6.84 9.09 6.18
CA HIS A 104 6.90 9.63 7.53
C HIS A 104 7.19 8.59 8.61
N HIS A 105 7.01 7.30 8.30
CA HIS A 105 7.25 6.17 9.19
C HIS A 105 8.15 5.14 8.48
N GLU A 106 9.38 5.55 8.17
CA GLU A 106 10.35 4.69 7.47
C GLU A 106 10.65 3.41 8.27
N GLU A 107 10.48 3.43 9.60
CA GLU A 107 10.68 2.31 10.51
C GLU A 107 9.66 1.18 10.36
N THR A 108 8.44 1.49 9.89
CA THR A 108 7.38 0.48 9.71
C THR A 108 7.25 0.01 8.27
N TRP A 109 7.92 0.66 7.32
CA TRP A 109 7.92 0.27 5.91
C TRP A 109 8.71 -1.02 5.69
N GLN A 110 8.13 -1.94 4.91
CA GLN A 110 8.83 -3.14 4.45
C GLN A 110 9.02 -3.07 2.94
N PRO A 111 10.27 -3.17 2.42
CA PRO A 111 10.54 -3.18 0.97
C PRO A 111 9.86 -4.33 0.20
N ALA A 112 9.33 -5.32 0.92
CA ALA A 112 8.50 -6.37 0.35
C ALA A 112 7.14 -5.83 -0.13
N TRP A 113 6.55 -4.84 0.55
CA TRP A 113 5.28 -4.24 0.17
C TRP A 113 5.41 -3.49 -1.16
N GLY A 114 4.49 -3.77 -2.09
CA GLY A 114 4.40 -3.07 -3.37
C GLY A 114 3.26 -2.06 -3.42
N ILE A 115 3.10 -1.40 -4.56
CA ILE A 115 2.03 -0.45 -4.87
C ILE A 115 0.66 -1.07 -4.60
N ARG A 116 0.43 -2.33 -5.00
CA ARG A 116 -0.82 -3.05 -4.73
C ARG A 116 -1.16 -3.05 -3.24
N THR A 117 -0.23 -3.54 -2.41
CA THR A 117 -0.40 -3.61 -0.95
C THR A 117 -0.63 -2.22 -0.36
N ALA A 118 0.11 -1.22 -0.85
CA ALA A 118 -0.03 0.15 -0.40
C ALA A 118 -1.39 0.77 -0.75
N LEU A 119 -1.96 0.46 -1.92
CA LEU A 119 -3.32 0.92 -2.30
C LEU A 119 -4.41 0.28 -1.45
N VAL A 120 -4.29 -1.02 -1.15
CA VAL A 120 -5.22 -1.71 -0.24
C VAL A 120 -5.17 -1.07 1.15
N ALA A 121 -3.97 -0.85 1.68
CA ALA A 121 -3.79 -0.19 2.97
C ALA A 121 -4.30 1.27 2.96
N LEU A 122 -4.01 2.05 1.91
CA LEU A 122 -4.50 3.42 1.75
C LEU A 122 -6.03 3.47 1.77
N ARG A 123 -6.69 2.54 1.07
CA ARG A 123 -8.15 2.42 1.05
C ARG A 123 -8.70 2.16 2.45
N SER A 124 -8.17 1.17 3.15
CA SER A 124 -8.61 0.86 4.53
C SER A 124 -8.34 2.04 5.48
N PHE A 125 -7.28 2.82 5.25
CA PHE A 125 -6.95 3.98 6.08
C PHE A 125 -7.95 5.14 5.94
N MET A 126 -8.82 5.13 4.93
CA MET A 126 -9.85 6.17 4.83
C MET A 126 -10.84 6.13 5.99
N GLU A 127 -11.04 4.96 6.60
CA GLU A 127 -12.01 4.72 7.67
C GLU A 127 -11.46 5.04 9.07
N THR A 128 -10.16 5.30 9.19
CA THR A 128 -9.53 5.59 10.50
C THR A 128 -9.79 7.02 10.95
N ASP A 129 -9.46 7.33 12.20
CA ASP A 129 -9.56 8.67 12.80
C ASP A 129 -8.35 9.55 12.47
N VAL A 130 -8.53 10.88 12.42
CA VAL A 130 -7.49 11.81 11.89
C VAL A 130 -6.30 11.91 12.80
N LEU A 131 -6.49 11.84 14.12
CA LEU A 131 -5.46 11.78 15.16
C LEU A 131 -4.23 12.70 14.90
N GLY A 132 -4.44 13.90 14.36
CA GLY A 132 -3.37 14.86 14.07
C GLY A 132 -2.42 14.48 12.93
N GLN A 133 -2.80 13.50 12.10
CA GLN A 133 -2.05 13.01 10.96
C GLN A 133 -1.80 14.14 9.94
N LEU A 134 -0.59 14.20 9.37
CA LEU A 134 -0.29 15.15 8.30
C LEU A 134 -1.21 14.94 7.10
N GLY A 135 -1.84 16.03 6.66
CA GLY A 135 -2.80 16.02 5.55
C GLY A 135 -4.17 15.46 5.93
N GLY A 136 -4.40 15.03 7.17
CA GLY A 136 -5.72 14.64 7.67
C GLY A 136 -6.62 15.86 7.89
N MET A 137 -7.92 15.71 7.62
CA MET A 137 -8.92 16.75 7.86
C MET A 137 -10.13 16.20 8.62
N GLU A 138 -10.55 16.93 9.65
CA GLU A 138 -11.74 16.63 10.42
C GLU A 138 -12.98 17.18 9.69
N THR A 139 -13.89 16.31 9.28
CA THR A 139 -15.16 16.72 8.66
C THR A 139 -16.29 15.83 9.14
N THR A 140 -17.52 16.32 9.00
CA THR A 140 -18.71 15.54 9.35
C THR A 140 -18.94 14.43 8.33
N GLU A 141 -19.55 13.34 8.78
CA GLU A 141 -19.93 12.23 7.90
C GLU A 141 -20.81 12.68 6.73
N ALA A 142 -21.71 13.64 6.97
CA ALA A 142 -22.55 14.22 5.93
C ALA A 142 -21.74 14.91 4.83
N VAL A 143 -20.67 15.63 5.19
CA VAL A 143 -19.76 16.25 4.21
C VAL A 143 -19.01 15.17 3.43
N ARG A 144 -18.50 14.13 4.11
CA ARG A 144 -17.82 13.01 3.46
C ARG A 144 -18.71 12.30 2.44
N ARG A 145 -19.97 12.03 2.80
CA ARG A 145 -20.96 11.39 1.90
C ARG A 145 -21.29 12.26 0.69
N ARG A 146 -21.41 13.58 0.88
CA ARG A 146 -21.60 14.52 -0.23
C ARG A 146 -20.40 14.52 -1.17
N LEU A 147 -19.18 14.62 -0.63
CA LEU A 147 -17.95 14.58 -1.42
C LEU A 147 -17.80 13.25 -2.15
N ALA A 148 -18.22 12.12 -1.55
CA ALA A 148 -18.24 10.82 -2.21
C ALA A 148 -19.11 10.86 -3.48
N GLN A 149 -20.32 11.44 -3.43
CA GLN A 149 -21.18 11.55 -4.61
C GLN A 149 -20.56 12.45 -5.70
N GLU A 150 -19.98 13.60 -5.31
CA GLU A 150 -19.35 14.54 -6.24
C GLU A 150 -18.07 13.96 -6.88
N SER A 151 -17.36 13.10 -6.14
CA SER A 151 -16.08 12.51 -6.54
C SER A 151 -16.13 11.70 -7.83
N VAL A 152 -17.28 11.11 -8.18
CA VAL A 152 -17.47 10.30 -9.39
C VAL A 152 -17.26 11.14 -10.66
N SER A 153 -17.67 12.41 -10.61
CA SER A 153 -17.58 13.36 -11.73
C SER A 153 -16.25 14.11 -11.83
N PHE A 154 -15.36 13.92 -10.84
CA PHE A 154 -14.06 14.59 -10.80
C PHE A 154 -13.25 14.21 -12.05
N LYS A 155 -12.63 15.21 -12.69
CA LYS A 155 -11.75 15.03 -13.85
C LYS A 155 -10.31 15.35 -13.49
N CYS A 156 -9.41 14.42 -13.79
CA CYS A 156 -7.98 14.62 -13.59
C CYS A 156 -7.43 15.55 -14.68
N ALA A 157 -6.66 16.57 -14.28
CA ALA A 157 -6.03 17.51 -15.20
C ALA A 157 -4.91 16.88 -16.05
N VAL A 158 -4.28 15.80 -15.59
CA VAL A 158 -3.19 15.12 -16.30
C VAL A 158 -3.73 13.99 -17.17
N CYS A 159 -4.57 13.11 -16.64
CA CYS A 159 -5.15 12.01 -17.41
C CYS A 159 -6.23 12.46 -18.40
N ALA A 160 -6.82 13.64 -18.19
CA ALA A 160 -8.01 14.14 -18.90
C ALA A 160 -9.26 13.23 -18.83
N LYS A 161 -9.25 12.19 -17.99
CA LYS A 161 -10.37 11.26 -17.74
C LYS A 161 -11.11 11.62 -16.46
N SER A 162 -12.41 11.32 -16.41
CA SER A 162 -13.15 11.37 -15.16
C SER A 162 -12.93 10.12 -14.32
N ASN A 163 -13.18 10.22 -13.02
CA ASN A 163 -13.11 9.08 -12.10
C ASN A 163 -14.04 7.95 -12.53
N ALA A 164 -15.23 8.28 -13.03
CA ALA A 164 -16.18 7.31 -13.60
C ALA A 164 -15.58 6.56 -14.80
N ASP A 165 -14.96 7.29 -15.74
CA ASP A 165 -14.38 6.69 -16.95
C ASP A 165 -13.23 5.73 -16.58
N ILE A 166 -12.34 6.14 -15.67
CA ILE A 166 -11.19 5.34 -15.25
C ILE A 166 -11.64 4.02 -14.60
N ILE A 167 -12.66 4.06 -13.75
CA ILE A 167 -13.18 2.87 -13.09
C ILE A 167 -13.94 1.97 -14.07
N ALA A 168 -14.72 2.53 -15.00
CA ALA A 168 -15.39 1.75 -16.03
C ALA A 168 -14.38 0.98 -16.90
N GLU A 169 -13.31 1.64 -17.34
CA GLU A 169 -12.20 0.99 -18.04
C GLU A 169 -11.56 -0.11 -17.19
N CYS A 170 -11.37 0.13 -15.89
CA CYS A 170 -10.81 -0.88 -15.00
C CYS A 170 -11.71 -2.11 -14.83
N GLU A 171 -13.02 -1.92 -14.76
CA GLU A 171 -14.00 -3.02 -14.71
C GLU A 171 -13.98 -3.85 -15.99
N ASP A 172 -13.88 -3.21 -17.14
CA ASP A 172 -13.82 -3.90 -18.42
C ASP A 172 -12.55 -4.75 -18.53
N ARG A 173 -11.39 -4.25 -18.07
CA ARG A 173 -10.17 -5.07 -17.96
C ARG A 173 -10.34 -6.26 -17.02
N CYS A 174 -11.06 -6.08 -15.91
CA CYS A 174 -11.34 -7.18 -14.98
C CYS A 174 -12.20 -8.27 -15.64
N LYS A 175 -13.24 -7.87 -16.39
CA LYS A 175 -14.12 -8.79 -17.12
C LYS A 175 -13.35 -9.56 -18.20
N GLU A 176 -12.52 -8.87 -18.98
CA GLU A 176 -11.70 -9.47 -20.03
C GLU A 176 -10.71 -10.48 -19.46
N THR A 177 -9.99 -10.11 -18.39
CA THR A 177 -9.04 -11.02 -17.73
C THR A 177 -9.76 -12.24 -17.14
N ALA A 178 -10.93 -12.06 -16.53
CA ALA A 178 -11.73 -13.15 -16.00
C ALA A 178 -12.25 -14.09 -17.10
N ALA A 179 -12.67 -13.55 -18.24
CA ALA A 179 -13.10 -14.34 -19.40
C ALA A 179 -11.94 -15.16 -19.97
N LEU A 180 -10.74 -14.57 -20.12
CA LEU A 180 -9.55 -15.29 -20.59
C LEU A 180 -9.18 -16.47 -19.68
N CYS A 181 -9.27 -16.30 -18.35
CA CYS A 181 -9.03 -17.39 -17.41
C CYS A 181 -10.08 -18.52 -17.50
N GLN A 182 -11.32 -18.22 -17.90
CA GLN A 182 -12.37 -19.22 -18.11
C GLN A 182 -12.22 -19.97 -19.43
N GLU A 183 -11.75 -19.29 -20.49
CA GLU A 183 -11.50 -19.92 -21.79
C GLU A 183 -10.31 -20.89 -21.77
N ILE A 184 -9.35 -20.70 -20.86
CA ILE A 184 -8.34 -21.70 -20.52
C ILE A 184 -8.99 -22.78 -19.65
N ALA A 185 -10.00 -23.47 -20.19
CA ALA A 185 -10.56 -24.66 -19.58
C ALA A 185 -9.48 -25.75 -19.60
N VAL A 186 -9.07 -26.23 -18.42
CA VAL A 186 -8.14 -27.36 -18.30
C VAL A 186 -8.75 -28.54 -19.06
N PRO A 187 -8.10 -29.06 -20.11
CA PRO A 187 -8.58 -30.25 -20.81
C PRO A 187 -8.81 -31.38 -19.82
N ALA A 188 -9.91 -32.14 -19.97
CA ALA A 188 -10.26 -33.22 -19.04
C ALA A 188 -9.12 -34.24 -18.84
N GLU A 189 -8.24 -34.35 -19.83
CA GLU A 189 -7.02 -35.18 -19.84
C GLU A 189 -5.94 -34.77 -18.81
N LEU A 190 -5.98 -33.53 -18.30
CA LEU A 190 -5.06 -32.98 -17.29
C LEU A 190 -5.70 -32.91 -15.90
N ASN A 191 -6.94 -33.41 -15.75
CA ASN A 191 -7.54 -33.62 -14.44
C ASN A 191 -6.84 -34.80 -13.76
N MET A 192 -5.71 -34.53 -13.12
CA MET A 192 -4.95 -35.54 -12.42
C MET A 192 -5.79 -36.10 -11.27
N ASN A 193 -6.20 -37.34 -11.46
CA ASN A 193 -7.12 -38.10 -10.63
C ASN A 193 -6.42 -38.64 -9.37
N TRP A 194 -5.71 -37.77 -8.64
CA TRP A 194 -4.99 -38.11 -7.40
C TRP A 194 -5.90 -38.64 -6.28
N ARG A 195 -7.22 -38.49 -6.43
CA ARG A 195 -8.20 -38.95 -5.45
C ARG A 195 -8.39 -40.48 -5.49
N ASP A 196 -8.22 -41.10 -6.65
CA ASP A 196 -8.51 -42.53 -6.82
C ASP A 196 -7.31 -43.41 -6.44
N GLU A 197 -6.07 -42.90 -6.48
CA GLU A 197 -4.87 -43.62 -6.04
C GLU A 197 -4.73 -43.72 -4.51
N LEU A 198 -5.29 -42.75 -3.77
CA LEU A 198 -5.40 -42.79 -2.30
C LEU A 198 -6.50 -43.75 -1.80
N GLU A 199 -7.50 -44.01 -2.64
CA GLU A 199 -8.57 -44.98 -2.33
C GLU A 199 -8.18 -46.42 -2.74
N ALA A 200 -7.43 -46.59 -3.84
CA ALA A 200 -6.91 -47.90 -4.25
C ALA A 200 -5.90 -48.50 -3.24
N THR A 201 -5.11 -47.67 -2.55
CA THR A 201 -4.16 -48.12 -1.52
C THR A 201 -4.81 -48.51 -0.20
N LYS A 202 -6.11 -48.22 0.00
CA LYS A 202 -6.87 -48.66 1.19
C LYS A 202 -7.57 -50.01 1.03
N ASN A 203 -7.70 -50.53 -0.20
CA ASN A 203 -8.48 -51.75 -0.48
C ASN A 203 -7.65 -53.02 -0.67
N ASP A 204 -6.31 -52.96 -0.59
CA ASP A 204 -5.44 -54.12 -0.87
C ASP A 204 -4.83 -54.78 0.40
N HIS A 205 -5.51 -54.65 1.54
CA HIS A 205 -5.22 -55.41 2.76
C HIS A 205 -6.45 -56.17 3.26
N SER A 206 -7.06 -56.99 2.40
CA SER A 206 -7.87 -58.13 2.88
C SER A 206 -7.81 -59.34 1.94
N SER A 207 -6.78 -60.17 2.07
CA SER A 207 -6.89 -61.64 2.00
C SER A 207 -5.51 -62.28 2.06
N SER A 208 -5.09 -62.74 3.24
CA SER A 208 -4.10 -63.80 3.35
C SER A 208 -4.82 -65.10 3.70
N THR A 209 -4.57 -66.17 2.97
CA THR A 209 -4.88 -67.52 3.45
C THR A 209 -3.85 -68.53 2.95
N ARG A 210 -3.38 -69.36 3.91
CA ARG A 210 -2.59 -70.62 3.83
C ARG A 210 -1.06 -70.46 3.91
N ARG A 211 -0.30 -71.20 4.73
CA ARG A 211 -0.56 -72.27 5.73
C ARG A 211 0.74 -72.57 6.52
N SER A 212 0.59 -73.18 7.72
CA SER A 212 1.56 -73.97 8.52
C SER A 212 2.59 -73.15 9.31
N GLU A 213 2.90 -73.39 10.59
CA GLU A 213 2.72 -74.54 11.50
C GLU A 213 2.88 -74.06 12.97
N ASN A 214 2.21 -74.76 13.92
CA ASN A 214 2.40 -74.70 15.39
C ASN A 214 3.58 -75.62 15.81
N PRO A 215 4.08 -75.70 17.09
CA PRO A 215 3.40 -75.49 18.39
C PRO A 215 4.24 -74.70 19.46
N SER A 216 3.69 -74.15 20.56
CA SER A 216 3.44 -74.84 21.85
C SER A 216 3.04 -73.79 22.94
N GLU A 217 2.06 -74.13 23.78
CA GLU A 217 1.57 -73.42 25.00
C GLU A 217 2.47 -73.64 26.26
N PRO A 218 2.21 -73.12 27.51
CA PRO A 218 0.98 -72.49 28.06
C PRO A 218 1.10 -71.26 29.04
N VAL A 219 0.00 -70.48 29.05
CA VAL A 219 -0.80 -69.86 30.15
C VAL A 219 -0.20 -69.59 31.54
N ARG A 220 -0.34 -68.34 32.05
CA ARG A 220 -0.87 -68.03 33.41
C ARG A 220 -1.29 -66.56 33.63
N ASP A 221 -2.33 -66.40 34.45
CA ASP A 221 -3.16 -65.22 34.79
C ASP A 221 -2.51 -64.10 35.64
N GLY A 222 -3.09 -62.88 35.60
CA GLY A 222 -3.16 -61.98 36.77
C GLY A 222 -3.03 -60.45 36.53
N GLU A 223 -4.12 -59.73 36.80
CA GLU A 223 -4.29 -58.38 37.40
C GLU A 223 -3.89 -57.03 36.70
N LEU A 224 -4.87 -56.09 36.76
CA LEU A 224 -4.91 -54.63 36.43
C LEU A 224 -4.01 -53.77 37.38
N PRO A 225 -3.68 -52.45 37.18
CA PRO A 225 -4.57 -51.37 36.67
C PRO A 225 -3.97 -50.11 35.93
N VAL A 226 -4.87 -49.37 35.25
CA VAL A 226 -5.05 -47.90 35.04
C VAL A 226 -3.86 -46.99 34.63
N ALA A 227 -3.96 -46.30 33.47
CA ALA A 227 -3.61 -44.87 33.26
C ALA A 227 -4.05 -44.34 31.87
N GLU A 228 -4.35 -43.04 31.83
CA GLU A 228 -4.87 -42.15 30.76
C GLU A 228 -4.09 -42.10 29.42
N PRO A 229 -4.69 -41.62 28.29
CA PRO A 229 -4.05 -41.59 26.98
C PRO A 229 -3.13 -40.37 26.76
N SER A 230 -1.92 -40.63 26.27
CA SER A 230 -0.95 -39.61 25.83
C SER A 230 -1.10 -39.28 24.34
N GLU A 231 -1.12 -38.00 24.02
CA GLU A 231 -1.02 -37.45 22.67
C GLU A 231 0.39 -37.66 22.08
N ALA A 232 0.44 -37.97 20.79
CA ALA A 232 1.63 -38.26 20.03
C ALA A 232 2.27 -36.99 19.44
N GLU A 233 3.58 -36.89 19.64
CA GLU A 233 4.50 -35.87 19.14
C GLU A 233 4.89 -36.18 17.68
N LEU A 234 4.98 -35.17 16.81
CA LEU A 234 5.71 -35.25 15.53
C LEU A 234 6.58 -34.02 15.34
N ALA A 235 7.85 -34.32 15.04
CA ALA A 235 9.00 -33.43 15.06
C ALA A 235 9.07 -32.48 13.85
N GLU A 236 9.47 -31.24 14.12
CA GLU A 236 10.03 -30.33 13.13
C GLU A 236 11.55 -30.50 13.04
N GLY A 237 12.07 -30.58 11.82
CA GLY A 237 13.50 -30.50 11.57
C GLY A 237 13.77 -29.78 10.26
N PHE A 238 14.40 -28.60 10.34
CA PHE A 238 15.48 -28.25 9.39
C PHE A 238 16.42 -27.15 9.92
N VAL A 239 17.62 -27.60 10.26
CA VAL A 239 18.99 -27.03 10.16
C VAL A 239 19.18 -25.52 9.93
N GLN A 240 19.96 -24.90 10.84
CA GLN A 240 20.67 -23.64 10.62
C GLN A 240 22.16 -23.82 10.99
N THR A 241 23.07 -23.45 10.09
CA THR A 241 24.53 -23.55 10.27
C THR A 241 25.13 -22.19 10.63
N THR A 242 25.84 -22.10 11.76
CA THR A 242 27.03 -21.24 11.95
C THR A 242 27.78 -21.63 13.25
N PRO A 243 29.10 -21.42 13.33
CA PRO A 243 29.93 -21.98 14.38
C PRO A 243 29.98 -21.13 15.66
N ASN A 244 30.08 -21.86 16.77
CA ASN A 244 30.18 -21.42 18.15
C ASN A 244 31.56 -20.80 18.46
N ILE A 245 31.60 -19.68 19.16
CA ILE A 245 32.76 -19.22 19.94
C ILE A 245 32.28 -19.00 21.38
N THR A 246 33.01 -19.64 22.28
CA THR A 246 32.74 -19.84 23.70
C THR A 246 33.22 -18.70 24.60
N ASP A 247 32.61 -18.65 25.79
CA ASP A 247 33.03 -18.05 27.07
C ASP A 247 33.09 -16.50 27.13
N ASP A 248 32.57 -15.82 28.16
CA ASP A 248 32.75 -16.11 29.58
C ASP A 248 31.65 -15.45 30.46
N LEU A 249 31.50 -16.00 31.67
CA LEU A 249 30.51 -15.77 32.70
C LEU A 249 30.87 -14.53 33.56
N SER A 250 29.93 -13.60 33.80
CA SER A 250 29.94 -12.82 35.06
C SER A 250 28.61 -12.15 35.40
N THR A 251 28.21 -12.42 36.63
CA THR A 251 26.97 -12.10 37.32
C THR A 251 27.06 -10.73 38.00
N HIS A 252 26.16 -9.79 37.71
CA HIS A 252 25.92 -8.62 38.58
C HIS A 252 24.43 -8.22 38.62
N PRO A 253 23.91 -7.74 39.77
CA PRO A 253 22.48 -7.45 39.97
C PRO A 253 22.05 -6.12 39.34
N PRO A 254 20.76 -5.93 39.02
CA PRO A 254 20.27 -4.70 38.39
C PRO A 254 20.28 -3.54 39.39
N THR A 255 21.07 -2.52 39.08
CA THR A 255 21.01 -1.20 39.73
C THR A 255 19.90 -0.39 39.05
N PRO A 256 19.04 0.35 39.77
CA PRO A 256 17.96 1.11 39.16
C PRO A 256 18.52 2.28 38.35
N MET A 257 18.09 2.38 37.08
CA MET A 257 18.46 3.49 36.21
C MET A 257 17.87 4.80 36.74
N LEU A 258 18.76 5.75 37.04
CA LEU A 258 18.44 7.16 37.21
C LEU A 258 17.82 7.71 35.91
N ALA A 259 16.63 8.26 36.02
CA ALA A 259 15.97 9.01 34.96
C ALA A 259 16.88 10.15 34.48
N ILE A 260 17.25 10.13 33.20
CA ILE A 260 17.89 11.27 32.54
C ILE A 260 16.84 12.38 32.45
N ARG A 261 16.90 13.29 33.43
CA ARG A 261 16.15 14.55 33.45
C ARG A 261 16.77 15.47 32.40
N ASN A 262 16.16 15.52 31.22
CA ASN A 262 16.50 16.52 30.21
C ASN A 262 16.17 17.91 30.78
N ARG A 263 17.19 18.68 31.17
CA ARG A 263 17.06 20.10 31.53
C ARG A 263 16.93 20.91 30.24
N GLN A 264 15.71 21.10 29.75
CA GLN A 264 15.42 22.25 28.89
C GLN A 264 15.15 23.46 29.79
N ALA A 265 15.91 24.54 29.55
CA ALA A 265 15.68 25.84 30.17
C ALA A 265 14.34 26.43 29.69
N PRO A 266 13.62 27.21 30.53
CA PRO A 266 12.38 27.85 30.11
C PRO A 266 12.69 29.03 29.19
N PHE A 267 12.15 28.99 27.96
CA PHE A 267 12.07 30.17 27.10
C PHE A 267 11.00 31.13 27.64
N PRO A 268 11.21 32.45 27.58
CA PRO A 268 10.24 33.42 28.10
C PRO A 268 8.98 33.42 27.24
N THR A 269 7.84 33.23 27.90
CA THR A 269 6.50 33.47 27.36
C THR A 269 6.32 34.95 27.03
N SER A 270 5.85 35.25 25.82
CA SER A 270 5.20 36.53 25.49
C SER A 270 3.81 36.26 24.92
N PRO A 271 2.84 37.17 25.15
CA PRO A 271 1.43 36.83 25.20
C PRO A 271 0.73 36.91 23.84
N THR A 272 -0.32 36.09 23.71
CA THR A 272 -1.53 36.22 22.88
C THR A 272 -1.58 37.35 21.85
N GLY A 273 -1.64 36.98 20.58
CA GLY A 273 -2.05 37.84 19.47
C GLY A 273 -2.87 37.05 18.46
N THR A 274 -4.17 37.34 18.40
CA THR A 274 -5.07 37.01 17.29
C THR A 274 -4.56 37.62 15.99
N GLY A 275 -4.54 36.88 14.88
CA GLY A 275 -4.33 37.49 13.57
C GLY A 275 -3.98 36.51 12.47
N ALA A 276 -4.95 36.24 11.60
CA ALA A 276 -4.68 35.83 10.24
C ALA A 276 -3.99 37.02 9.53
N GLU A 277 -2.67 36.97 9.35
CA GLU A 277 -1.94 37.95 8.54
C GLU A 277 -2.05 37.54 7.07
N GLY A 278 -3.19 37.85 6.46
CA GLY A 278 -3.22 38.06 5.02
C GLY A 278 -2.32 39.24 4.65
N VAL A 279 -1.72 39.20 3.46
CA VAL A 279 -0.88 40.29 2.94
C VAL A 279 -1.60 41.63 3.16
N PRO A 280 -1.01 42.59 3.88
CA PRO A 280 -1.65 43.85 4.16
C PRO A 280 -2.12 44.53 2.87
N LEU A 281 -3.38 44.96 2.82
CA LEU A 281 -3.98 45.59 1.63
C LEU A 281 -3.23 46.84 1.11
N TRP A 282 -2.34 47.42 1.94
CA TRP A 282 -1.46 48.50 1.49
C TRP A 282 -0.36 48.01 0.55
N ILE A 283 0.10 46.76 0.68
CA ILE A 283 1.11 46.14 -0.19
C ILE A 283 0.54 45.95 -1.59
N ASP A 284 -0.70 45.46 -1.71
CA ASP A 284 -1.38 45.34 -3.01
C ASP A 284 -1.54 46.72 -3.69
N ARG A 285 -1.83 47.77 -2.90
CA ARG A 285 -1.92 49.15 -3.43
C ARG A 285 -0.56 49.68 -3.88
N VAL A 286 0.52 49.34 -3.19
CA VAL A 286 1.89 49.70 -3.61
C VAL A 286 2.27 48.96 -4.89
N ILE A 287 1.95 47.67 -5.00
CA ILE A 287 2.21 46.86 -6.20
C ILE A 287 1.46 47.45 -7.40
N VAL A 288 0.16 47.76 -7.25
CA VAL A 288 -0.62 48.37 -8.34
C VAL A 288 -0.05 49.74 -8.75
N ALA A 289 0.35 50.57 -7.79
CA ALA A 289 0.95 51.87 -8.09
C ALA A 289 2.28 51.74 -8.87
N LEU A 290 3.12 50.77 -8.49
CA LEU A 290 4.38 50.49 -9.19
C LEU A 290 4.14 49.98 -10.62
N VAL A 291 3.14 49.11 -10.81
CA VAL A 291 2.75 48.62 -12.15
C VAL A 291 2.26 49.76 -13.04
N ILE A 292 1.40 50.66 -12.52
CA ILE A 292 0.92 51.81 -13.27
C ILE A 292 2.07 52.75 -13.66
N LEU A 293 2.99 53.01 -12.73
CA LEU A 293 4.17 53.84 -12.99
C LEU A 293 5.07 53.23 -14.08
N LEU A 294 5.29 51.92 -14.02
CA LEU A 294 6.10 51.20 -15.01
C LEU A 294 5.45 51.24 -16.39
N VAL A 295 4.12 51.02 -16.47
CA VAL A 295 3.35 51.15 -17.72
C VAL A 295 3.41 52.58 -18.25
N ALA A 296 3.30 53.60 -17.41
CA ALA A 296 3.40 55.00 -17.82
C ALA A 296 4.80 55.34 -18.37
N ILE A 297 5.86 54.81 -17.76
CA ILE A 297 7.24 54.97 -18.26
C ILE A 297 7.41 54.28 -19.62
N VAL A 298 6.92 53.05 -19.75
CA VAL A 298 6.97 52.31 -21.02
C VAL A 298 6.18 53.02 -22.11
N LEU A 299 4.98 53.53 -21.81
CA LEU A 299 4.18 54.32 -22.74
C LEU A 299 4.87 55.64 -23.11
N LYS A 300 5.50 56.32 -22.16
CA LYS A 300 6.28 57.55 -22.42
C LYS A 300 7.44 57.27 -23.39
N VAL A 301 8.15 56.17 -23.17
CA VAL A 301 9.26 55.73 -24.03
C VAL A 301 8.78 55.29 -25.42
N LEU A 302 7.65 54.60 -25.52
CA LEU A 302 7.10 54.12 -26.80
C LEU A 302 6.39 55.21 -27.61
N LEU A 303 5.76 56.19 -26.95
CA LEU A 303 5.01 57.28 -27.58
C LEU A 303 5.84 58.55 -27.78
N GLY A 304 7.08 58.59 -27.30
CA GLY A 304 8.04 59.67 -27.61
C GLY A 304 7.69 61.06 -27.06
N ILE A 305 6.96 61.13 -25.94
CA ILE A 305 6.67 62.37 -25.18
C ILE A 305 7.61 62.48 -23.98
#